data_AF-A0A1Q7BLG3-F1
#
_entry.id   AF-A0A1Q7BLG3-F1
#
_cell.length_a   1.000
_cell.length_b   1.000
_cell.length_c   1.000
_cell.angle_alpha   90.00
_cell.angle_beta   90.00
_cell.angle_gamma   90.00
#
_symmetry.space_group_name_H-M   'P 1'
#
loop_
_entity.id
_entity.type
_entity.pdbx_description
1 polymer ?
#
loop_
_entity_poly.entity_id
_entity_poly.type
_entity_poly.pdbx_seq_one_letter_code
_entity_poly.pdbx_strand_id
1 'polypeptide(L)'
;MYAPGVLWTAARHKIPQLAVMFNNRGYHQEVMHVQRLSNFRNRVANLGNDMGPIGTSIENPDIEYHKLAESMGWWAKGPIKDPAQLGPALKEAVAVVKSGQPALLNVWTQPR
;
A
#
# COMPACT_ATOMS: atom_id res chain seq x y z
N MET A 1 -3.51 -6.68 -2.64
CA MET A 1 -4.71 -5.99 -3.19
C MET A 1 -5.84 -7.01 -3.30
N TYR A 2 -6.68 -7.18 -2.28
CA TYR A 2 -7.69 -8.26 -2.26
C TYR A 2 -9.12 -7.76 -2.46
N ALA A 3 -9.46 -6.58 -1.95
CA ALA A 3 -10.84 -6.08 -1.98
C ALA A 3 -10.91 -4.56 -2.27
N PRO A 4 -10.39 -4.07 -3.42
CA PRO A 4 -10.42 -2.64 -3.71
C PRO A 4 -11.84 -2.06 -3.85
N GLY A 5 -12.84 -2.88 -4.17
CA GLY A 5 -14.24 -2.45 -4.29
C GLY A 5 -14.84 -1.82 -3.02
N VAL A 6 -14.27 -2.10 -1.85
CA VAL A 6 -14.72 -1.49 -0.58
C VAL A 6 -14.51 0.03 -0.55
N LEU A 7 -13.56 0.55 -1.33
CA LEU A 7 -13.33 1.99 -1.42
C LEU A 7 -14.56 2.67 -2.05
N TRP A 8 -15.08 2.13 -3.15
CA TRP A 8 -16.32 2.65 -3.75
C TRP A 8 -17.49 2.58 -2.78
N THR A 9 -17.64 1.49 -2.02
CA THR A 9 -18.70 1.35 -1.01
C THR A 9 -18.61 2.46 0.05
N ALA A 10 -17.42 2.73 0.59
CA ALA A 10 -17.22 3.78 1.57
C ALA A 10 -17.59 5.17 1.01
N ALA A 11 -17.20 5.46 -0.23
CA ALA A 11 -17.56 6.72 -0.89
C ALA A 11 -19.07 6.82 -1.13
N ARG A 12 -19.70 5.77 -1.67
CA ARG A 12 -21.14 5.71 -1.98
C ARG A 12 -22.01 5.90 -0.74
N HIS A 13 -21.57 5.38 0.41
CA HIS A 13 -22.29 5.45 1.67
C HIS A 13 -21.80 6.59 2.58
N LYS A 14 -20.87 7.44 2.11
CA LYS A 14 -20.31 8.57 2.86
C LYS A 14 -19.77 8.14 4.22
N ILE A 15 -19.04 7.02 4.26
CA ILE A 15 -18.44 6.49 5.49
C ILE A 15 -17.14 7.24 5.76
N PRO A 16 -17.04 8.04 6.83
CA PRO A 16 -15.83 8.77 7.15
C PRO A 16 -14.81 7.82 7.79
N GLN A 17 -13.80 7.42 7.02
CA GLN A 17 -12.70 6.59 7.51
C GLN A 17 -11.35 7.05 6.96
N LEU A 18 -10.31 6.88 7.78
CA LEU A 18 -8.91 7.08 7.39
C LEU A 18 -8.26 5.72 7.15
N ALA A 19 -7.73 5.49 5.96
CA ALA A 19 -6.88 4.35 5.65
C ALA A 19 -5.42 4.80 5.48
N VAL A 20 -4.50 4.17 6.22
CA VAL A 20 -3.05 4.37 6.03
C VAL A 20 -2.50 3.10 5.40
N MET A 21 -2.22 3.16 4.10
CA MET A 21 -1.67 2.04 3.34
C MET A 21 -0.17 1.92 3.64
N PHE A 22 0.19 0.80 4.26
CA PHE A 22 1.58 0.43 4.51
C PHE A 22 2.14 -0.23 3.25
N ASN A 23 2.73 0.56 2.36
CA ASN A 23 3.20 0.10 1.06
C ASN A 23 4.70 -0.23 1.12
N ASN A 24 5.02 -1.47 1.42
CA ASN A 24 6.38 -2.03 1.40
C ASN A 24 6.69 -2.82 0.11
N ARG A 25 5.84 -2.70 -0.92
CA ARG A 25 5.99 -3.35 -2.24
C ARG A 25 6.05 -4.88 -2.18
N GLY A 26 5.40 -5.51 -1.21
CA GLY A 26 5.29 -6.96 -1.20
C GLY A 26 4.47 -7.55 -0.06
N TYR A 27 4.12 -8.81 -0.20
CA TYR A 27 3.71 -9.66 0.92
C TYR A 27 4.98 -10.03 1.70
N HIS A 28 5.50 -9.08 2.48
CA HIS A 28 6.90 -9.15 2.90
C HIS A 28 7.19 -10.28 3.91
N GLN A 29 6.19 -10.70 4.69
CA GLN A 29 6.30 -11.89 5.52
C GLN A 29 6.59 -13.13 4.66
N GLU A 30 5.90 -13.25 3.53
CA GLU A 30 6.05 -14.32 2.56
C GLU A 30 7.34 -14.17 1.75
N VAL A 31 7.72 -12.97 1.32
CA VAL A 31 9.02 -12.68 0.67
C VAL A 31 10.16 -13.26 1.52
N MET A 32 10.19 -12.89 2.80
CA MET A 32 11.23 -13.33 3.73
C MET A 32 11.18 -14.84 3.98
N HIS A 33 9.98 -15.41 4.12
CA HIS A 33 9.81 -16.84 4.34
C HIS A 33 10.24 -17.68 3.13
N VAL A 34 9.83 -17.31 1.92
CA VAL A 34 10.17 -18.02 0.67
C VAL A 34 11.67 -17.93 0.40
N GLN A 35 12.28 -16.76 0.59
CA GLN A 35 13.73 -16.59 0.47
C GLN A 35 14.46 -17.49 1.46
N ARG A 36 14.06 -17.48 2.74
CA ARG A 36 14.68 -18.30 3.79
C ARG A 36 14.58 -19.80 3.46
N LEU A 37 13.40 -20.28 3.07
CA LEU A 37 13.19 -21.70 2.78
C LEU A 37 13.94 -22.15 1.52
N SER A 38 14.00 -21.30 0.50
CA SER A 38 14.75 -21.57 -0.73
C SER A 38 16.24 -21.68 -0.45
N ASN A 39 16.79 -20.74 0.32
CA ASN A 39 18.19 -20.79 0.76
C ASN A 39 18.49 -22.07 1.55
N PHE A 40 17.62 -22.42 2.50
CA PHE A 40 17.78 -23.65 3.30
C PHE A 40 17.79 -24.93 2.44
N ARG A 41 17.09 -24.91 1.30
CA ARG A 41 16.96 -26.06 0.38
C ARG A 41 17.87 -25.98 -0.85
N ASN A 42 18.81 -25.03 -0.91
CA ASN A 42 19.64 -24.76 -2.09
C ASN A 42 18.81 -24.60 -3.39
N ARG A 43 17.68 -23.90 -3.30
CA ARG A 43 16.82 -23.57 -4.44
C ARG A 43 16.97 -22.10 -4.80
N VAL A 44 16.76 -21.81 -6.07
CA VAL A 44 16.71 -20.44 -6.58
C VAL A 44 15.47 -19.76 -5.99
N ALA A 45 15.69 -18.69 -5.21
CA ALA A 45 14.62 -17.93 -4.56
C ALA A 45 14.02 -16.83 -5.46
N ASN A 46 14.82 -16.34 -6.41
CA ASN A 46 14.48 -15.29 -7.36
C ASN A 46 15.12 -15.65 -8.71
N LEU A 47 14.38 -15.49 -9.82
CA LEU A 47 14.83 -15.84 -11.17
C LEU A 47 15.67 -14.73 -11.86
N GLY A 48 15.99 -13.63 -11.17
CA GLY A 48 16.63 -12.45 -11.76
C GLY A 48 15.61 -11.44 -12.30
N ASN A 49 16.07 -10.34 -12.91
CA ASN A 49 15.27 -9.22 -13.45
C ASN A 49 14.54 -8.33 -12.41
N ASP A 50 15.19 -7.97 -11.30
CA ASP A 50 14.63 -7.08 -10.26
C ASP A 50 13.32 -7.57 -9.62
N MET A 51 13.17 -8.89 -9.42
CA MET A 51 11.87 -9.52 -9.21
C MET A 51 11.65 -10.34 -7.92
N GLY A 52 12.22 -10.03 -6.74
CA GLY A 52 12.03 -10.81 -5.48
C GLY A 52 11.62 -12.32 -5.59
N PRO A 53 10.93 -12.90 -4.60
CA PRO A 53 10.33 -14.23 -4.75
C PRO A 53 9.00 -14.17 -5.52
N ILE A 54 8.84 -15.09 -6.48
CA ILE A 54 7.67 -15.14 -7.39
C ILE A 54 6.36 -15.12 -6.59
N GLY A 55 5.46 -14.21 -6.97
CA GLY A 55 4.13 -14.09 -6.39
C GLY A 55 4.06 -13.36 -5.05
N THR A 56 5.18 -12.89 -4.51
CA THR A 56 5.23 -12.18 -3.22
C THR A 56 5.69 -10.72 -3.34
N SER A 57 6.56 -10.42 -4.30
CA SER A 57 6.91 -9.04 -4.68
C SER A 57 5.79 -8.34 -5.43
N ILE A 58 5.64 -7.03 -5.19
CA ILE A 58 4.69 -6.13 -5.85
C ILE A 58 5.47 -4.94 -6.38
N GLU A 59 6.20 -5.17 -7.47
CA GLU A 59 7.08 -4.21 -8.13
C GLU A 59 7.01 -4.41 -9.65
N ASN A 60 7.37 -3.38 -10.42
CA ASN A 60 7.47 -3.43 -11.89
C ASN A 60 6.16 -3.83 -12.62
N PRO A 61 5.09 -3.01 -12.54
CA PRO A 61 5.05 -1.64 -12.00
C PRO A 61 4.59 -1.55 -10.54
N ASP A 62 4.82 -0.39 -9.94
CA ASP A 62 4.30 -0.05 -8.62
C ASP A 62 2.80 0.21 -8.66
N ILE A 63 2.10 -0.24 -7.61
CA ILE A 63 0.69 0.08 -7.44
C ILE A 63 0.55 1.46 -6.80
N GLU A 64 -0.11 2.35 -7.54
CA GLU A 64 -0.44 3.70 -7.11
C GLU A 64 -1.76 3.70 -6.31
N TYR A 65 -1.74 3.19 -5.08
CA TYR A 65 -2.94 3.01 -4.25
C TYR A 65 -3.74 4.30 -4.00
N HIS A 66 -3.07 5.44 -3.95
CA HIS A 66 -3.71 6.75 -3.83
C HIS A 66 -4.55 7.10 -5.07
N LYS A 67 -4.04 6.87 -6.29
CA LYS A 67 -4.81 7.05 -7.54
C LYS A 67 -6.00 6.10 -7.63
N LEU A 68 -5.81 4.86 -7.17
CA LEU A 68 -6.92 3.90 -7.08
C LEU A 68 -8.03 4.43 -6.16
N ALA A 69 -7.68 4.95 -4.99
CA ALA A 69 -8.65 5.55 -4.07
C ALA A 69 -9.32 6.81 -4.64
N GLU A 70 -8.55 7.71 -5.27
CA GLU A 70 -9.05 8.90 -5.96
C GLU A 70 -10.10 8.54 -7.02
N SER A 71 -9.82 7.52 -7.85
CA SER A 71 -10.75 7.04 -8.88
C SER A 71 -12.07 6.50 -8.31
N MET A 72 -12.09 6.13 -7.03
CA MET A 72 -13.27 5.64 -6.31
C MET A 72 -13.92 6.71 -5.41
N GLY A 73 -13.51 7.97 -5.53
CA GLY A 73 -14.13 9.11 -4.85
C GLY A 73 -13.59 9.39 -3.44
N TRP A 74 -12.42 8.86 -3.10
CA TRP A 74 -11.74 9.21 -1.86
C TRP A 74 -10.83 10.41 -2.07
N TRP A 75 -10.60 11.18 -1.02
CA TRP A 75 -9.39 11.99 -0.96
C TRP A 75 -8.20 11.06 -0.75
N ALA A 76 -7.11 11.25 -1.47
CA ALA A 76 -5.90 10.49 -1.21
C ALA A 76 -4.64 11.31 -1.38
N LYS A 77 -3.56 10.85 -0.77
CA LYS A 77 -2.24 11.45 -0.90
C LYS A 77 -1.16 10.37 -0.90
N GLY A 78 -0.19 10.51 -1.78
CA GLY A 78 1.02 9.68 -1.81
C GLY A 78 1.56 9.45 -3.22
N PRO A 79 2.55 8.56 -3.39
CA PRO A 79 3.26 7.86 -2.33
C PRO A 79 4.03 8.85 -1.42
N ILE A 80 3.81 8.78 -0.12
CA ILE A 80 4.60 9.52 0.88
C ILE A 80 5.88 8.73 1.10
N LYS A 81 7.00 9.25 0.58
CA LYS A 81 8.33 8.63 0.70
C LYS A 81 9.20 9.29 1.77
N ASP A 82 8.98 10.57 2.03
CA ASP A 82 9.67 11.32 3.07
C ASP A 82 8.88 11.22 4.39
N PRO A 83 9.44 10.64 5.47
CA PRO A 83 8.80 10.57 6.77
C PRO A 83 8.38 11.93 7.34
N ALA A 84 9.08 13.01 7.01
CA ALA A 84 8.74 14.36 7.46
C ALA A 84 7.38 14.84 6.92
N GLN A 85 6.95 14.31 5.76
CA GLN A 85 5.67 14.65 5.14
C GLN A 85 4.48 13.88 5.74
N LEU A 86 4.74 12.79 6.47
CA LEU A 86 3.67 11.95 7.02
C LEU A 86 2.85 12.67 8.10
N GLY A 87 3.51 13.39 9.00
CA GLY A 87 2.84 14.14 10.07
C GLY A 87 1.83 15.18 9.54
N PRO A 88 2.24 16.09 8.64
CA PRO A 88 1.33 17.01 7.96
C PRO A 88 0.22 16.29 7.18
N ALA A 89 0.55 15.24 6.41
CA ALA A 89 -0.43 14.49 5.63
C ALA A 89 -1.51 13.82 6.50
N LEU A 90 -1.14 13.30 7.68
CA LEU A 90 -2.09 12.77 8.65
C LEU A 90 -3.06 13.83 9.15
N LYS A 91 -2.59 15.05 9.43
CA LYS A 91 -3.45 16.17 9.85
C LYS A 91 -4.45 16.55 8.77
N GLU A 92 -3.99 16.65 7.52
CA GLU A 92 -4.85 16.90 6.36
C GLU A 92 -5.91 15.80 6.20
N ALA A 93 -5.49 14.53 6.22
CA ALA A 93 -6.40 13.39 6.05
C ALA A 93 -7.46 13.33 7.16
N VAL A 94 -7.08 13.61 8.41
CA VAL A 94 -8.03 13.68 9.53
C VAL A 94 -9.04 14.82 9.34
N ALA A 95 -8.64 15.97 8.81
CA ALA A 95 -9.56 17.06 8.53
C ALA A 95 -10.61 16.66 7.46
N VAL A 96 -10.18 15.94 6.42
CA VAL A 96 -11.08 15.39 5.39
C VAL A 96 -12.05 14.37 5.97
N VAL A 97 -11.57 13.46 6.82
CA VAL A 97 -12.45 12.48 7.49
C VAL A 97 -13.49 13.16 8.37
N LYS A 98 -13.08 14.20 9.10
CA LYS A 98 -14.00 15.01 9.91
C LYS A 98 -15.02 15.80 9.08
N SER A 99 -14.76 16.08 7.80
CA SER A 99 -15.73 16.70 6.90
C SER A 99 -16.71 15.69 6.27
N GLY A 100 -16.58 14.40 6.59
CA GLY A 100 -17.49 13.34 6.15
C GLY A 100 -17.02 12.56 4.92
N GLN A 101 -15.81 12.81 4.42
CA GLN A 101 -15.25 12.10 3.26
C GLN A 101 -14.24 11.03 3.70
N PRO A 102 -14.14 9.88 3.02
CA PRO A 102 -13.09 8.92 3.29
C PRO A 102 -11.73 9.41 2.74
N ALA A 103 -10.64 9.04 3.42
CA ALA A 103 -9.28 9.49 3.10
C ALA A 103 -8.28 8.33 3.09
N LEU A 104 -7.35 8.32 2.12
CA LEU A 104 -6.26 7.33 2.05
C LEU A 104 -4.88 8.01 1.98
N LEU A 105 -3.95 7.55 2.82
CA LEU A 105 -2.53 7.87 2.70
C LEU A 105 -1.79 6.66 2.17
N ASN A 106 -1.15 6.78 1.01
CA ASN A 106 -0.24 5.76 0.48
C ASN A 106 1.17 6.02 1.02
N VAL A 107 1.59 5.29 2.04
CA VAL A 107 2.89 5.50 2.71
C VAL A 107 3.88 4.46 2.21
N TRP A 108 4.93 4.92 1.55
CA TRP A 108 6.04 4.05 1.21
C TRP A 108 6.82 3.69 2.47
N THR A 109 7.10 2.42 2.63
CA THR A 109 7.77 1.89 3.82
C THR A 109 8.87 0.95 3.40
N GLN A 110 9.92 0.89 4.21
CA GLN A 110 11.00 -0.04 3.95
C GLN A 110 10.48 -1.49 4.07
N PRO A 111 10.99 -2.42 3.26
CA PRO A 111 10.75 -3.84 3.46
C PRO A 111 11.24 -4.28 4.86
N ARG A 112 10.48 -5.11 5.56
CA ARG A 112 10.78 -5.61 6.92
C ARG A 112 10.28 -7.02 7.14
#